data_AF-A0A953SIG4-F1
#
_entry.id   AF-A0A953SIG4-F1
#
_cell.length_a   1.000
_cell.length_b   1.000
_cell.length_c   1.000
_cell.angle_alpha   90.00
_cell.angle_beta   90.00
_cell.angle_gamma   90.00
#
_symmetry.space_group_name_H-M   'P 1'
#
loop_
_entity.id
_entity.type
_entity.pdbx_description
1 polymer ?
#
loop_
_entity_poly.entity_id
_entity_poly.type
_entity_poly.pdbx_seq_one_letter_code
_entity_poly.pdbx_strand_id
1 'polypeptide(L)'
;MPSNQIPVVGPLLSKVFGTRNERFVKKYTTRVEEISAIEPEMRVKTDQELRDMVAELRQQHDDGAKTEDLLVPVFAVAREAMDRHVGIRKIFDPQHGFDPSVLSPEGRALYAELKAEIDAAEPREPEGDLLGNTEPMPAWVWTDIPPALYEAVREAYPESKPPFRARPFDVQLIGGMVL
;
A
#
# COMPACT_ATOMS: atom_id res chain seq x y z
N MET A 1 13.10 -53.82 -30.34
CA MET A 1 12.43 -52.72 -29.59
C MET A 1 13.17 -52.53 -28.27
N PRO A 2 14.10 -51.58 -28.11
CA PRO A 2 14.60 -51.25 -26.78
C PRO A 2 13.59 -50.34 -26.09
N SER A 3 13.14 -50.80 -24.93
CA SER A 3 12.31 -50.08 -23.96
C SER A 3 13.06 -48.84 -23.46
N ASN A 4 12.55 -47.65 -23.80
CA ASN A 4 13.06 -46.39 -23.29
C ASN A 4 12.43 -46.14 -21.91
N GLN A 5 12.98 -46.77 -20.87
CA GLN A 5 12.64 -46.47 -19.48
C GLN A 5 13.15 -45.06 -19.16
N ILE A 6 12.29 -44.05 -19.31
CA ILE A 6 12.47 -42.77 -18.62
C ILE A 6 12.38 -43.11 -17.13
N PRO A 7 13.41 -42.85 -16.29
CA PRO A 7 13.33 -43.18 -14.89
C PRO A 7 12.20 -42.38 -14.27
N VAL A 8 11.21 -43.08 -13.70
CA VAL A 8 10.06 -42.54 -12.93
C VAL A 8 10.50 -41.71 -11.71
N VAL A 9 11.82 -41.55 -11.50
CA VAL A 9 12.45 -40.75 -10.46
C VAL A 9 12.22 -39.25 -10.65
N GLY A 10 12.20 -38.73 -11.89
CA GLY A 10 12.03 -37.29 -12.17
C GLY A 10 10.67 -36.71 -11.72
N PRO A 11 9.53 -37.31 -12.13
CA PRO A 11 8.20 -36.88 -11.71
C PRO A 11 7.88 -37.14 -10.23
N LEU A 12 8.55 -38.13 -9.62
CA LEU A 12 8.37 -38.47 -8.21
C LEU A 12 9.18 -37.53 -7.30
N LEU A 13 10.40 -37.13 -7.70
CA LEU A 13 11.20 -36.12 -7.00
C LEU A 13 10.60 -34.71 -7.08
N SER A 14 10.00 -34.33 -8.22
CA SER A 14 9.28 -33.05 -8.32
C SER A 14 8.02 -32.98 -7.46
N LYS A 15 7.38 -34.12 -7.18
CA LYS A 15 6.25 -34.21 -6.21
C LYS A 15 6.67 -34.04 -4.76
N VAL A 16 7.92 -34.38 -4.42
CA VAL A 16 8.44 -34.30 -3.04
C VAL A 16 9.13 -32.96 -2.76
N PHE A 17 9.82 -32.36 -3.73
CA PHE A 17 10.58 -31.10 -3.58
C PHE A 17 9.94 -29.87 -4.25
N GLY A 18 8.79 -30.07 -4.91
CA GLY A 18 8.11 -29.07 -5.72
C GLY A 18 8.87 -28.70 -7.00
N THR A 19 8.17 -28.07 -7.95
CA THR A 19 8.80 -27.50 -9.14
C THR A 19 9.63 -26.26 -8.79
N ARG A 20 10.57 -25.88 -9.67
CA ARG A 20 11.30 -24.59 -9.52
C ARG A 20 10.32 -23.43 -9.39
N ASN A 21 9.26 -23.44 -10.20
CA ASN A 21 8.21 -22.44 -10.17
C ASN A 21 7.47 -22.41 -8.82
N GLU A 22 7.06 -23.56 -8.29
CA GLU A 22 6.43 -23.63 -6.96
C GLU A 22 7.30 -23.06 -5.85
N ARG A 23 8.62 -23.30 -5.89
CA ARG A 23 9.55 -22.70 -4.92
C ARG A 23 9.65 -21.18 -5.05
N PHE A 24 9.65 -20.66 -6.28
CA PHE A 24 9.62 -19.21 -6.50
C PHE A 24 8.31 -18.59 -6.01
N VAL A 25 7.16 -19.16 -6.36
CA VAL A 25 5.85 -18.71 -5.90
C VAL A 25 5.81 -18.72 -4.37
N LYS A 26 6.21 -19.83 -3.73
CA LYS A 26 6.24 -19.94 -2.27
C LYS A 26 7.09 -18.84 -1.62
N LYS A 27 8.27 -18.54 -2.16
CA LYS A 27 9.15 -17.46 -1.66
C LYS A 27 8.43 -16.11 -1.61
N TYR A 28 7.71 -15.74 -2.67
CA TYR A 28 7.01 -14.46 -2.71
C TYR A 28 5.71 -14.45 -1.91
N THR A 29 4.99 -15.58 -1.86
CA THR A 29 3.82 -15.71 -0.98
C THR A 29 4.21 -15.56 0.50
N THR A 30 5.32 -16.18 0.93
CA THR A 30 5.84 -15.99 2.30
C THR A 30 6.17 -14.53 2.60
N ARG A 31 6.78 -13.80 1.65
CA ARG A 31 7.03 -12.36 1.82
C ARG A 31 5.73 -11.56 1.91
N VAL A 32 4.71 -11.90 1.14
CA VAL A 32 3.39 -11.26 1.24
C VAL A 32 2.77 -11.50 2.62
N GLU A 33 2.93 -12.69 3.19
CA GLU A 33 2.48 -13.00 4.56
C GLU A 33 3.24 -12.13 5.58
N GLU A 34 4.57 -12.01 5.46
CA GLU A 34 5.41 -11.14 6.29
C GLU A 34 4.99 -9.66 6.20
N ILE A 35 4.74 -9.17 4.97
CA ILE A 35 4.25 -7.80 4.72
C ILE A 35 2.88 -7.59 5.39
N SER A 36 1.98 -8.57 5.26
CA SER A 36 0.64 -8.49 5.86
C SER A 36 0.68 -8.54 7.39
N ALA A 37 1.68 -9.21 7.96
CA ALA A 37 1.87 -9.29 9.42
C ALA A 37 2.23 -7.93 10.04
N ILE A 38 3.01 -7.10 9.34
CA ILE A 38 3.43 -5.77 9.82
C ILE A 38 2.53 -4.62 9.34
N GLU A 39 1.54 -4.90 8.49
CA GLU A 39 0.58 -3.90 8.01
C GLU A 39 -0.16 -3.12 9.13
N PRO A 40 -0.57 -3.75 10.26
CA PRO A 40 -1.15 -3.02 11.38
C PRO A 40 -0.23 -1.95 11.96
N GLU A 41 1.09 -2.18 11.96
CA GLU A 41 2.08 -1.21 12.44
C GLU A 41 2.19 0.00 11.50
N MET A 42 1.94 -0.17 10.20
CA MET A 42 1.94 0.92 9.23
C MET A 42 0.66 1.75 9.33
N ARG A 43 -0.49 1.10 9.57
CA ARG A 43 -1.80 1.77 9.65
C ARG A 43 -1.90 2.82 10.74
N VAL A 44 -1.22 2.60 11.87
CA VAL A 44 -1.26 3.54 13.01
C VAL A 44 -0.33 4.73 12.84
N LYS A 45 0.60 4.70 11.87
CA LYS A 45 1.54 5.79 11.60
C LYS A 45 0.86 6.93 10.86
N THR A 46 1.27 8.15 11.16
CA THR A 46 0.97 9.35 10.36
C THR A 46 1.63 9.28 8.99
N ASP A 47 1.16 10.09 8.04
CA ASP A 47 1.78 10.20 6.72
C ASP A 47 3.24 10.66 6.83
N GLN A 48 3.56 11.53 7.79
CA GLN A 48 4.93 11.96 8.06
C GLN A 48 5.82 10.81 8.57
N GLU A 49 5.36 10.04 9.54
CA GLU A 49 6.12 8.89 10.06
C GLU A 49 6.37 7.83 8.98
N LEU A 50 5.44 7.64 8.04
CA LEU A 50 5.65 6.77 6.88
C LEU A 50 6.71 7.35 5.92
N ARG A 51 6.71 8.67 5.69
CA ARG A 51 7.75 9.35 4.89
C ARG A 51 9.13 9.21 5.54
N ASP A 52 9.21 9.38 6.86
CA ASP A 52 10.46 9.25 7.62
C ASP A 52 10.99 7.81 7.56
N MET A 53 10.11 6.81 7.69
CA MET A 53 10.49 5.40 7.53
C MET A 53 11.05 5.09 6.14
N VAL A 54 10.53 5.71 5.07
CA VAL A 54 11.12 5.57 3.73
C VAL A 54 12.53 6.17 3.67
N ALA A 55 12.76 7.31 4.32
CA ALA A 55 14.08 7.91 4.39
C ALA A 55 15.07 7.01 5.15
N GLU A 56 14.65 6.41 6.27
CA GLU A 56 15.46 5.45 7.02
C GLU A 56 15.81 4.20 6.20
N LEU A 57 14.83 3.62 5.50
CA LEU A 57 15.05 2.44 4.64
C LEU A 57 16.00 2.75 3.48
N ARG A 58 15.92 3.96 2.92
CA ARG A 58 16.86 4.42 1.89
C ARG A 58 18.27 4.56 2.47
N GLN A 59 18.41 5.15 3.66
CA GLN A 59 19.71 5.26 4.33
C GLN A 59 20.33 3.88 4.60
N GLN A 60 19.55 2.91 5.09
CA GLN A 60 20.03 1.55 5.32
C GLN A 60 20.54 0.88 4.03
N HIS A 61 19.83 1.09 2.92
CA HIS A 61 20.28 0.61 1.61
C HIS A 61 21.61 1.26 1.19
N ASP A 62 21.73 2.58 1.35
CA ASP A 62 22.95 3.31 1.01
C ASP A 62 24.14 2.91 1.91
N ASP A 63 23.86 2.49 3.14
CA ASP A 63 24.83 1.92 4.10
C ASP A 63 25.17 0.44 3.81
N GLY A 64 24.59 -0.16 2.77
CA GLY A 64 24.95 -1.49 2.27
C GLY A 64 24.03 -2.63 2.70
N ALA A 65 22.85 -2.34 3.27
CA ALA A 65 21.83 -3.36 3.49
C ALA A 65 21.40 -3.99 2.16
N LYS A 66 21.15 -5.31 2.14
CA LYS A 66 20.70 -5.99 0.92
C LYS A 66 19.25 -5.61 0.65
N THR A 67 18.94 -5.33 -0.61
CA THR A 67 17.59 -5.00 -1.05
C THR A 67 16.57 -6.05 -0.60
N GLU A 68 16.94 -7.35 -0.62
CA GLU A 68 16.05 -8.43 -0.18
C GLU A 68 15.61 -8.33 1.28
N ASP A 69 16.46 -7.77 2.14
CA ASP A 69 16.20 -7.62 3.58
C ASP A 69 15.24 -6.44 3.83
N LEU A 70 15.17 -5.48 2.89
CA LEU A 70 14.33 -4.29 2.96
C LEU A 70 12.96 -4.46 2.28
N LEU A 71 12.74 -5.53 1.51
CA LEU A 71 11.50 -5.73 0.75
C LEU A 71 10.25 -5.68 1.65
N VAL A 72 10.26 -6.39 2.78
CA VAL A 72 9.09 -6.47 3.67
C VAL A 72 8.66 -5.09 4.18
N PRO A 73 9.51 -4.30 4.85
CA PRO A 73 9.11 -2.97 5.33
C PRO A 73 8.79 -2.01 4.18
N VAL A 74 9.53 -2.03 3.07
CA VAL A 74 9.27 -1.15 1.90
C VAL A 74 7.88 -1.42 1.32
N PHE A 75 7.53 -2.68 1.08
CA PHE A 75 6.24 -3.02 0.50
C PHE A 75 5.07 -2.85 1.49
N ALA A 76 5.30 -2.97 2.80
CA ALA A 76 4.29 -2.62 3.80
C ALA A 76 3.97 -1.13 3.79
N VAL A 77 4.98 -0.27 3.75
CA VAL A 77 4.80 1.19 3.60
C VAL A 77 4.12 1.52 2.27
N ALA A 78 4.57 0.92 1.16
CA ALA A 78 3.97 1.17 -0.15
C ALA A 78 2.50 0.75 -0.23
N ARG A 79 2.14 -0.39 0.38
CA ARG A 79 0.75 -0.87 0.47
C ARG A 79 -0.12 0.14 1.22
N GLU A 80 0.34 0.62 2.36
CA GLU A 80 -0.40 1.61 3.17
C GLU A 80 -0.51 2.95 2.44
N ALA A 81 0.59 3.43 1.86
CA ALA A 81 0.62 4.69 1.10
C ALA A 81 -0.37 4.68 -0.07
N MET A 82 -0.48 3.54 -0.78
CA MET A 82 -1.42 3.41 -1.91
C MET A 82 -2.88 3.39 -1.46
N ASP A 83 -3.23 2.63 -0.40
CA ASP A 83 -4.61 2.63 0.12
C ASP A 83 -5.01 4.03 0.60
N ARG A 84 -4.08 4.80 1.19
CA ARG A 84 -4.30 6.18 1.61
C ARG A 84 -4.44 7.16 0.44
N HIS A 85 -3.41 7.29 -0.40
CA HIS A 85 -3.32 8.40 -1.35
C HIS A 85 -4.11 8.18 -2.64
N VAL A 86 -4.24 6.92 -3.07
CA VAL A 86 -5.01 6.56 -4.27
C VAL A 86 -6.47 6.24 -3.90
N GLY A 87 -6.68 5.65 -2.72
CA GLY A 87 -7.99 5.28 -2.20
C GLY A 87 -8.58 6.35 -1.28
N ILE A 88 -8.30 6.22 0.03
CA ILE A 88 -9.06 6.90 1.08
C ILE A 88 -9.06 8.43 0.94
N ARG A 89 -7.95 9.04 0.51
CA ARG A 89 -7.86 10.50 0.28
C ARG A 89 -8.93 11.02 -0.69
N LYS A 90 -9.47 10.15 -1.57
CA LYS A 90 -10.56 10.49 -2.49
C LYS A 90 -11.89 10.83 -1.82
N ILE A 91 -12.06 10.61 -0.51
CA ILE A 91 -13.24 11.10 0.23
C ILE A 91 -13.37 12.63 0.21
N PHE A 92 -12.28 13.34 -0.10
CA PHE A 92 -12.23 14.79 -0.23
C PHE A 92 -12.22 15.28 -1.68
N ASP A 93 -12.13 14.36 -2.65
CA ASP A 93 -12.11 14.68 -4.07
C ASP A 93 -13.55 15.00 -4.54
N PRO A 94 -13.84 16.25 -4.99
CA PRO A 94 -15.18 16.65 -5.40
C PRO A 94 -15.77 15.81 -6.54
N GLN A 95 -14.93 15.15 -7.33
CA GLN A 95 -15.38 14.31 -8.45
C GLN A 95 -16.07 13.02 -8.00
N HIS A 96 -15.77 12.54 -6.78
CA HIS A 96 -16.22 11.23 -6.30
C HIS A 96 -17.46 11.29 -5.38
N GLY A 97 -17.86 12.48 -4.92
CA GLY A 97 -19.13 12.68 -4.21
C GLY A 97 -19.31 11.82 -2.95
N PHE A 98 -18.32 11.83 -2.06
CA PHE A 98 -18.35 11.04 -0.82
C PHE A 98 -19.53 11.41 0.09
N ASP A 99 -20.26 10.42 0.60
CA ASP A 99 -21.31 10.60 1.61
C ASP A 99 -20.73 10.36 3.01
N PRO A 100 -20.51 11.41 3.84
CA PRO A 100 -19.96 11.24 5.17
C PRO A 100 -20.93 10.55 6.15
N SER A 101 -22.22 10.38 5.81
CA SER A 101 -23.21 9.74 6.68
C SER A 101 -22.89 8.26 6.99
N VAL A 102 -22.07 7.63 6.15
CA VAL A 102 -21.61 6.25 6.30
C VAL A 102 -20.56 6.08 7.40
N LEU A 103 -19.91 7.17 7.84
CA LEU A 103 -18.89 7.13 8.88
C LEU A 103 -19.54 7.09 10.28
N SER A 104 -18.78 6.54 11.25
CA SER A 104 -19.12 6.64 12.68
C SER A 104 -19.29 8.10 13.13
N PRO A 105 -19.96 8.39 14.25
CA PRO A 105 -20.05 9.75 14.78
C PRO A 105 -18.68 10.44 14.94
N GLU A 106 -17.70 9.70 15.44
CA GLU A 106 -16.31 10.16 15.62
C GLU A 106 -15.63 10.40 14.27
N GLY A 107 -15.78 9.46 13.32
CA GLY A 107 -15.26 9.61 11.96
C GLY A 107 -15.87 10.81 11.21
N ARG A 108 -17.16 11.07 11.40
CA ARG A 108 -17.86 12.24 10.85
C ARG A 108 -17.34 13.55 11.43
N ALA A 109 -17.04 13.59 12.73
CA ALA A 109 -16.46 14.77 13.37
C ALA A 109 -15.07 15.08 12.80
N LEU A 110 -14.20 14.06 12.71
CA LEU A 110 -12.87 14.19 12.10
C LEU A 110 -12.95 14.62 10.63
N TYR A 111 -13.86 14.01 9.85
CA TYR A 111 -14.08 14.39 8.46
C TYR A 111 -14.52 15.85 8.33
N ALA A 112 -15.50 16.29 9.14
CA ALA A 112 -16.03 17.64 9.07
C ALA A 112 -14.99 18.70 9.44
N GLU A 113 -14.19 18.44 10.48
CA GLU A 113 -13.08 19.30 10.89
C GLU A 113 -12.04 19.43 9.77
N LEU A 114 -11.56 18.30 9.24
CA LEU A 114 -10.54 18.31 8.19
C LEU A 114 -11.07 18.87 6.87
N LYS A 115 -12.35 18.63 6.55
CA LYS A 115 -12.99 19.22 5.37
C LYS A 115 -13.05 20.74 5.47
N ALA A 116 -13.34 21.28 6.65
CA ALA A 116 -13.35 22.72 6.87
C ALA A 116 -11.95 23.34 6.72
N GLU A 117 -10.90 22.65 7.18
CA GLU A 117 -9.51 23.05 6.95
C GLU A 117 -9.16 23.04 5.45
N ILE A 118 -9.47 21.93 4.76
CA ILE A 118 -9.24 21.76 3.32
C ILE A 118 -9.95 22.86 2.52
N ASP A 119 -11.19 23.19 2.87
CA ASP A 119 -11.99 24.21 2.15
C ASP A 119 -11.48 25.63 2.39
N ALA A 120 -10.83 25.87 3.53
CA ALA A 120 -10.22 27.16 3.86
C ALA A 120 -8.79 27.31 3.29
N ALA A 121 -8.19 26.23 2.81
CA ALA A 121 -6.82 26.22 2.32
C ALA A 121 -6.74 26.53 0.82
N GLU A 122 -5.80 27.40 0.46
CA GLU A 122 -5.52 27.75 -0.94
C GLU A 122 -4.79 26.61 -1.67
N PRO A 123 -5.06 26.39 -2.97
CA PRO A 123 -4.28 25.48 -3.78
C PRO A 123 -2.78 25.81 -3.73
N ARG A 124 -1.93 24.78 -3.65
CA ARG A 124 -0.47 24.94 -3.66
C ARG A 124 0.05 24.89 -5.09
N GLU A 125 0.97 25.78 -5.42
CA GLU A 125 1.70 25.71 -6.69
C GLU A 125 2.47 24.38 -6.81
N PRO A 126 2.63 23.84 -8.04
CA PRO A 126 3.25 22.53 -8.29
C PRO A 126 4.78 22.56 -8.16
N GLU A 127 5.26 22.90 -6.97
CA GLU A 127 6.67 22.99 -6.59
C GLU A 127 7.02 21.93 -5.52
N GLY A 128 8.32 21.65 -5.35
CA GLY A 128 8.80 20.76 -4.28
C GLY A 128 8.24 19.34 -4.39
N ASP A 129 7.49 18.91 -3.37
CA ASP A 129 6.77 17.63 -3.29
C ASP A 129 5.63 17.49 -4.31
N LEU A 130 5.18 18.59 -4.91
CA LEU A 130 4.13 18.62 -5.94
C LEU A 130 4.67 18.78 -7.36
N LEU A 131 6.00 18.68 -7.54
CA LEU A 131 6.62 18.74 -8.85
C LEU A 131 6.06 17.66 -9.79
N GLY A 132 5.72 18.04 -11.02
CA GLY A 132 5.17 17.15 -12.05
C GLY A 132 3.68 17.34 -12.31
N ASN A 133 2.98 18.10 -11.45
CA ASN A 133 1.63 18.59 -11.75
C ASN A 133 1.70 19.82 -12.67
N THR A 134 0.70 19.98 -13.53
CA THR A 134 0.64 21.10 -14.50
C THR A 134 -0.16 22.29 -13.99
N GLU A 135 -0.91 22.11 -12.91
CA GLU A 135 -1.81 23.10 -12.32
C GLU A 135 -1.61 23.12 -10.79
N PRO A 136 -1.99 24.22 -10.10
CA PRO A 136 -2.00 24.27 -8.65
C PRO A 136 -2.87 23.15 -8.06
N MET A 137 -2.32 22.46 -7.06
CA MET A 137 -2.97 21.30 -6.48
C MET A 137 -3.90 21.69 -5.33
N PRO A 138 -5.16 21.21 -5.34
CA PRO A 138 -6.13 21.54 -4.31
C PRO A 138 -5.72 20.96 -2.95
N ALA A 139 -6.18 21.60 -1.87
CA ALA A 139 -5.72 21.33 -0.51
C ALA A 139 -5.77 19.85 -0.10
N TRP A 140 -6.86 19.17 -0.45
CA TRP A 140 -7.09 17.78 -0.11
C TRP A 140 -6.00 16.80 -0.61
N VAL A 141 -5.17 17.21 -1.57
CA VAL A 141 -4.06 16.40 -2.09
C VAL A 141 -2.88 16.35 -1.12
N TRP A 142 -2.65 17.41 -0.36
CA TRP A 142 -1.47 17.58 0.49
C TRP A 142 -1.77 17.76 1.97
N THR A 143 -3.02 17.99 2.37
CA THR A 143 -3.41 18.03 3.79
C THR A 143 -3.18 16.66 4.43
N ASP A 144 -2.53 16.61 5.59
CA ASP A 144 -2.32 15.36 6.32
C ASP A 144 -3.67 14.87 6.90
N ILE A 145 -3.96 13.58 6.71
CA ILE A 145 -5.17 12.95 7.25
C ILE A 145 -4.79 12.17 8.51
N PRO A 146 -5.49 12.34 9.65
CA PRO A 146 -5.18 11.61 10.86
C PRO A 146 -5.44 10.10 10.66
N PRO A 147 -4.59 9.20 11.22
CA PRO A 147 -4.78 7.75 11.12
C PRO A 147 -6.18 7.27 11.50
N ALA A 148 -6.80 7.90 12.51
CA ALA A 148 -8.16 7.59 12.93
C ALA A 148 -9.22 7.80 11.82
N LEU A 149 -9.05 8.79 10.94
CA LEU A 149 -9.97 8.99 9.82
C LEU A 149 -9.75 7.95 8.72
N TYR A 150 -8.50 7.52 8.48
CA TYR A 150 -8.24 6.37 7.59
C TYR A 150 -8.97 5.11 8.09
N GLU A 151 -8.88 4.84 9.39
CA GLU A 151 -9.57 3.71 10.01
C GLU A 151 -11.09 3.82 9.90
N ALA A 152 -11.68 4.99 10.16
CA ALA A 152 -13.12 5.19 10.02
C ALA A 152 -13.61 4.90 8.58
N VAL A 153 -12.82 5.26 7.56
CA VAL A 153 -13.15 4.93 6.16
C VAL A 153 -13.01 3.44 5.89
N ARG A 154 -12.00 2.76 6.47
CA ARG A 154 -11.86 1.30 6.34
C ARG A 154 -13.01 0.54 6.99
N GLU A 155 -13.54 1.04 8.09
CA GLU A 155 -14.74 0.48 8.75
C GLU A 155 -15.98 0.64 7.87
N ALA A 156 -16.17 1.80 7.26
CA ALA A 156 -17.28 2.06 6.34
C ALA A 156 -17.16 1.30 5.01
N TYR A 157 -15.93 1.08 4.54
CA TYR A 157 -15.60 0.38 3.29
C TYR A 157 -14.66 -0.80 3.59
N PRO A 158 -15.16 -1.91 4.14
CA PRO A 158 -14.32 -3.04 4.55
C PRO A 158 -13.63 -3.73 3.37
N GLU A 159 -14.28 -3.73 2.21
CA GLU A 159 -13.70 -4.25 0.97
C GLU A 159 -12.84 -3.18 0.29
N SER A 160 -11.64 -3.56 -0.13
CA SER A 160 -10.75 -2.65 -0.86
C SER A 160 -11.19 -2.49 -2.32
N LYS A 161 -12.15 -1.58 -2.54
CA LYS A 161 -12.67 -1.23 -3.86
C LYS A 161 -12.57 0.28 -4.13
N PRO A 162 -12.18 0.70 -5.35
CA PRO A 162 -12.24 2.10 -5.74
C PRO A 162 -13.67 2.66 -5.63
N PRO A 163 -13.84 3.97 -5.42
CA PRO A 163 -12.77 4.97 -5.40
C PRO A 163 -12.14 5.21 -4.02
N PHE A 164 -12.78 4.79 -2.92
CA PHE A 164 -12.36 5.17 -1.56
C PHE A 164 -11.43 4.18 -0.88
N ARG A 165 -11.12 3.06 -1.53
CA ARG A 165 -10.10 2.10 -1.11
C ARG A 165 -9.29 1.65 -2.31
N ALA A 166 -7.98 1.45 -2.10
CA ALA A 166 -7.06 1.08 -3.17
C ALA A 166 -5.89 0.23 -2.66
N ARG A 167 -6.09 -0.57 -1.61
CA ARG A 167 -5.08 -1.48 -1.05
C ARG A 167 -4.58 -2.45 -2.12
N PRO A 168 -3.26 -2.49 -2.39
CA PRO A 168 -2.67 -3.49 -3.27
C PRO A 168 -3.02 -4.94 -2.90
N PHE A 169 -3.45 -5.70 -3.89
CA PHE A 169 -3.63 -7.14 -3.77
C PHE A 169 -2.27 -7.86 -3.73
N ASP A 170 -2.28 -9.08 -3.19
CA ASP A 170 -1.07 -9.88 -3.04
C ASP A 170 -0.35 -10.11 -4.37
N VAL A 171 -1.10 -10.34 -5.45
CA VAL A 171 -0.52 -10.48 -6.80
C VAL A 171 0.16 -9.21 -7.30
N GLN A 172 -0.29 -8.02 -6.88
CA GLN A 172 0.36 -6.76 -7.23
C GLN A 172 1.67 -6.58 -6.45
N LEU A 173 1.71 -6.99 -5.17
CA LEU A 173 2.96 -7.01 -4.40
C LEU A 173 3.96 -8.01 -4.98
N ILE A 174 3.52 -9.21 -5.34
CA ILE A 174 4.37 -10.21 -5.99
C ILE A 174 4.91 -9.67 -7.30
N GLY A 175 4.06 -9.05 -8.12
CA GLY A 175 4.49 -8.38 -9.35
C GLY A 175 5.57 -7.32 -9.09
N GLY A 176 5.35 -6.45 -8.11
CA GLY A 176 6.31 -5.41 -7.73
C GLY A 176 7.64 -5.95 -7.20
N MET A 177 7.66 -7.12 -6.53
CA MET A 177 8.89 -7.74 -6.04
C MET A 177 9.68 -8.51 -7.12
N VAL A 178 9.05 -8.82 -8.26
CA VAL A 178 9.63 -9.66 -9.33
C VAL A 178 10.18 -8.83 -10.49
N LEU A 179 9.54 -7.69 -10.78
CA LEU A 179 9.93 -6.76 -11.84
C LEU A 179 11.16 -5.93 -11.45
#